data_AF-A0A1A8RNL7-F1
#
_entry.id   AF-A0A1A8RNL7-F1
#
_cell.length_a   1.000
_cell.length_b   1.000
_cell.length_c   1.000
_cell.angle_alpha   90.00
_cell.angle_beta   90.00
_cell.angle_gamma   90.00
#
_symmetry.space_group_name_H-M   'P 1'
#
loop_
_entity.id
_entity.type
_entity.pdbx_description
1 polymer ?
#
loop_
_entity_poly.entity_id
_entity_poly.type
_entity_poly.pdbx_seq_one_letter_code
_entity_poly.pdbx_strand_id
1 'polypeptide(L)'
;EKLLWFQSQLDSAKTSYSRKDACEIIERYLHRFDSELEQIKLMNGIKGRQGRLHGAREAVIKQTVEREQAQYEGVGFGLFQCKNASLMRSLWSEKTPLS
;
A
#
# COMPACT_ATOMS: atom_id res chain seq x y z
N GLU A 1 10.79 -1.34 -0.84
CA GLU A 1 9.69 -0.59 -1.52
C GLU A 1 8.55 -0.19 -0.59
N LYS A 2 7.93 -1.10 0.17
CA LYS A 2 6.83 -0.78 1.12
C LYS A 2 7.12 0.43 2.03
N LEU A 3 8.27 0.44 2.72
CA LEU A 3 8.66 1.53 3.62
C LEU A 3 8.80 2.88 2.89
N LEU A 4 9.40 2.88 1.69
CA LEU A 4 9.59 4.09 0.89
C LEU A 4 8.25 4.67 0.44
N TRP A 5 7.29 3.81 0.06
CA TRP A 5 5.94 4.25 -0.27
C TRP A 5 5.27 4.91 0.93
N PHE A 6 5.37 4.29 2.12
CA PHE A 6 4.80 4.90 3.33
C PHE A 6 5.44 6.26 3.62
N GLN A 7 6.77 6.35 3.55
CA GLN A 7 7.48 7.63 3.73
C GLN A 7 7.05 8.69 2.73
N SER A 8 6.73 8.32 1.48
CA SER A 8 6.26 9.28 0.46
C SER A 8 4.83 9.75 0.68
N GLN A 9 4.02 9.05 1.48
CA GLN A 9 2.66 9.47 1.84
C GLN A 9 2.61 10.32 3.10
N LEU A 10 3.69 10.36 3.90
CA LEU A 10 3.75 11.16 5.11
C LEU A 10 3.94 12.64 4.75
N ASP A 11 3.09 13.48 5.32
CA ASP A 11 3.16 14.93 5.25
C ASP A 11 4.25 15.41 6.22
N SER A 12 5.24 16.10 5.66
CA SER A 12 6.38 16.63 6.42
C SER A 12 5.98 17.76 7.36
N ALA A 13 4.84 18.41 7.12
CA ALA A 13 4.32 19.49 7.97
C ALA A 13 3.46 18.97 9.13
N LYS A 14 3.04 17.69 9.10
CA LYS A 14 2.14 17.13 10.10
C LYS A 14 2.93 16.57 11.29
N THR A 15 2.72 17.17 12.46
CA THR A 15 3.45 16.83 13.69
C THR A 15 2.91 15.60 14.42
N SER A 16 1.70 15.14 14.12
CA SER A 16 1.13 13.92 14.69
C SER A 16 0.13 13.25 13.76
N TYR A 17 0.15 11.92 13.75
CA TYR A 17 -0.80 11.08 13.02
C TYR A 17 -1.74 10.42 14.02
N SER A 18 -3.04 10.67 13.86
CA SER A 18 -4.06 9.96 14.61
C SER A 18 -4.14 8.51 14.13
N ARG A 19 -4.81 7.67 14.92
CA ARG A 19 -5.15 6.31 14.50
C ARG A 19 -5.92 6.30 13.17
N LYS A 20 -6.80 7.28 12.97
CA LYS A 20 -7.58 7.43 11.74
C LYS A 20 -6.66 7.71 10.54
N ASP A 21 -5.72 8.63 10.68
CA ASP A 21 -4.77 8.94 9.62
C ASP A 21 -3.91 7.71 9.25
N ALA A 22 -3.49 6.93 10.25
CA ALA A 22 -2.76 5.69 10.00
C ALA A 22 -3.61 4.67 9.23
N CYS A 23 -4.89 4.50 9.60
CA CYS A 23 -5.82 3.64 8.85
C CYS A 23 -5.98 4.11 7.40
N GLU A 24 -6.16 5.40 7.17
CA GLU A 24 -6.31 5.97 5.82
C GLU A 24 -5.05 5.74 4.95
N ILE A 25 -3.85 5.88 5.52
CA ILE A 25 -2.59 5.61 4.81
C ILE A 25 -2.47 4.12 4.46
N ILE A 26 -2.85 3.23 5.36
CA ILE A 26 -2.84 1.78 5.11
C ILE A 26 -3.86 1.42 4.02
N GLU A 27 -5.05 2.00 4.06
CA GLU A 27 -6.09 1.79 3.04
C GLU A 27 -5.58 2.25 1.67
N ARG A 28 -4.99 3.45 1.58
CA ARG A 28 -4.34 3.92 0.34
C ARG A 28 -3.23 2.99 -0.13
N TYR A 29 -2.47 2.39 0.78
CA TYR A 29 -1.42 1.43 0.43
C TYR A 29 -2.00 0.17 -0.21
N LEU A 30 -3.08 -0.37 0.37
CA LEU A 30 -3.76 -1.55 -0.15
C LEU A 30 -4.36 -1.31 -1.54
N HIS A 31 -4.87 -0.11 -1.77
CA HIS A 31 -5.48 0.31 -3.04
C HIS A 31 -4.50 0.94 -4.04
N ARG A 32 -3.18 0.94 -3.75
CA ARG A 32 -2.18 1.67 -4.56
C ARG A 32 -2.06 1.19 -6.01
N PHE A 33 -2.52 -0.01 -6.30
CA PHE A 33 -2.46 -0.61 -7.64
C PHE A 33 -3.79 -0.57 -8.39
N ASP A 34 -4.87 -0.07 -7.80
CA ASP A 34 -6.21 -0.12 -8.40
C ASP A 34 -6.24 0.58 -9.76
N SER A 35 -5.67 1.78 -9.85
CA SER A 35 -5.59 2.51 -11.12
C SER A 35 -4.76 1.78 -12.18
N GLU A 36 -3.65 1.13 -11.78
CA GLU A 36 -2.81 0.35 -12.69
C GLU A 36 -3.55 -0.89 -13.19
N LEU A 37 -4.27 -1.60 -12.30
CA LEU A 37 -5.09 -2.75 -12.65
C LEU A 37 -6.24 -2.38 -13.58
N GLU A 38 -6.93 -1.26 -13.34
CA GLU A 38 -7.99 -0.77 -14.24
C GLU A 38 -7.44 -0.41 -15.62
N GLN A 39 -6.28 0.24 -15.69
CA GLN A 39 -5.63 0.52 -16.97
C GLN A 39 -5.25 -0.77 -17.72
N ILE A 40 -4.70 -1.77 -17.03
CA ILE A 40 -4.38 -3.08 -17.62
C ILE A 40 -5.64 -3.77 -18.14
N LYS A 41 -6.74 -3.76 -17.37
CA LYS A 41 -8.04 -4.32 -17.79
C LYS A 41 -8.56 -3.63 -19.06
N LEU A 42 -8.51 -2.30 -19.11
CA LEU A 42 -8.95 -1.53 -20.27
C LEU A 42 -8.13 -1.89 -21.51
N MET A 43 -6.80 -1.92 -21.41
CA MET A 43 -5.91 -2.26 -22.53
C MET A 43 -6.11 -3.69 -23.04
N ASN A 44 -6.36 -4.64 -22.14
CA ASN A 44 -6.66 -6.02 -22.50
C ASN A 44 -8.04 -6.19 -23.14
N GLY A 45 -9.04 -5.41 -22.69
CA GLY A 45 -10.37 -5.39 -23.30
C GLY A 45 -10.38 -4.83 -24.72
N ILE A 46 -9.53 -3.83 -25.00
CA ILE A 46 -9.44 -3.18 -26.32
C ILE A 46 -8.75 -4.08 -27.36
N LYS A 47 -7.74 -4.87 -26.97
CA LYS A 47 -6.92 -5.64 -27.94
C LYS A 47 -7.45 -7.03 -28.30
N GLY A 48 -8.51 -7.51 -27.66
CA GLY A 48 -9.16 -8.79 -28.03
C GLY A 48 -8.17 -9.95 -28.21
N ARG A 49 -8.26 -10.67 -29.35
CA ARG A 49 -7.47 -11.89 -29.65
C ARG A 49 -5.98 -11.66 -29.96
N GLN A 50 -5.49 -10.41 -30.02
CA GLN A 50 -4.09 -10.11 -30.37
C GLN A 50 -3.07 -10.27 -29.22
N GLY A 51 -3.46 -10.94 -28.14
CA GLY A 51 -2.57 -11.34 -27.05
C GLY A 51 -2.68 -10.41 -25.85
N ARG A 52 -2.84 -11.00 -24.65
CA ARG A 52 -2.83 -10.26 -23.38
C ARG A 52 -1.51 -9.52 -23.24
N LEU A 53 -1.57 -8.19 -23.21
CA LEU A 53 -0.44 -7.38 -22.83
C LEU A 53 -0.43 -7.25 -21.31
N HIS A 54 0.76 -7.12 -20.74
CA HIS A 54 0.95 -6.93 -19.29
C HIS A 54 0.54 -8.10 -18.40
N GLY A 55 0.37 -9.33 -18.92
CA GLY A 55 0.00 -10.50 -18.11
C GLY A 55 0.98 -10.79 -16.96
N ALA A 56 2.29 -10.62 -17.19
CA ALA A 56 3.30 -10.77 -16.14
C ALA A 56 3.16 -9.70 -15.04
N ARG A 57 2.90 -8.44 -15.42
CA ARG A 57 2.73 -7.34 -14.46
C ARG A 57 1.44 -7.48 -13.66
N GLU A 58 0.35 -7.84 -14.34
CA GLU A 58 -0.94 -8.14 -13.71
C GLU A 58 -0.80 -9.25 -12.65
N ALA A 59 -0.10 -10.35 -12.98
CA ALA A 59 0.12 -11.45 -12.07
C ALA A 59 0.96 -11.03 -10.84
N VAL A 60 2.03 -10.26 -11.04
CA VAL A 60 2.87 -9.75 -9.95
C VAL A 60 2.08 -8.83 -9.01
N ILE A 61 1.27 -7.94 -9.56
CA ILE A 61 0.42 -7.05 -8.76
C ILE A 61 -0.59 -7.86 -7.96
N LYS A 62 -1.33 -8.77 -8.60
CA LYS A 62 -2.35 -9.59 -7.91
C LYS A 62 -1.75 -10.42 -6.79
N GLN A 63 -0.63 -11.11 -7.04
CA GLN A 63 0.07 -11.87 -6.00
C GLN A 63 0.53 -10.97 -4.85
N THR A 64 0.99 -9.75 -5.15
CA THR A 64 1.41 -8.80 -4.13
C THR A 64 0.23 -8.33 -3.28
N VAL A 65 -0.90 -7.99 -3.90
CA VAL A 65 -2.12 -7.56 -3.22
C VAL A 65 -2.69 -8.69 -2.36
N GLU A 66 -2.80 -9.90 -2.89
CA GLU A 66 -3.29 -11.07 -2.14
C GLU A 66 -2.42 -11.36 -0.92
N ARG A 67 -1.09 -11.34 -1.08
CA ARG A 67 -0.16 -11.56 0.05
C ARG A 67 -0.32 -10.46 1.10
N GLU A 68 -0.49 -9.22 0.68
CA GLU A 68 -0.68 -8.10 1.59
C GLU A 68 -2.03 -8.20 2.28
N GLN A 69 -3.13 -8.38 1.57
CA GLN A 69 -4.46 -8.60 2.14
C GLN A 69 -4.48 -9.76 3.13
N ALA A 70 -3.86 -10.91 2.81
CA ALA A 70 -3.72 -12.02 3.75
C ALA A 70 -2.91 -11.63 5.00
N GLN A 71 -1.85 -10.82 4.82
CA GLN A 71 -1.11 -10.22 5.94
C GLN A 71 -1.94 -9.20 6.72
N TYR A 72 -2.99 -8.61 6.14
CA TYR A 72 -3.92 -7.62 6.69
C TYR A 72 -5.23 -8.20 7.27
N GLU A 73 -5.61 -9.41 6.87
CA GLU A 73 -6.83 -10.10 7.32
C GLU A 73 -6.48 -11.23 8.30
N GLY A 74 -5.41 -11.99 8.03
CA GLY A 74 -5.01 -13.16 8.83
C GLY A 74 -4.42 -12.83 10.20
N VAL A 75 -4.16 -11.56 10.50
CA VAL A 75 -3.55 -11.11 11.77
C VAL A 75 -4.52 -10.23 12.56
N GLY A 76 -5.81 -10.59 12.64
CA GLY A 76 -6.87 -9.99 13.48
C GLY A 76 -6.73 -8.51 13.90
N PHE A 77 -7.70 -7.67 13.57
CA PHE A 77 -7.78 -6.20 13.79
C PHE A 77 -6.96 -5.59 14.96
N GLY A 78 -6.87 -6.26 16.12
CA GLY A 78 -6.04 -5.85 17.26
C GLY A 78 -4.51 -5.83 17.03
N LEU A 79 -3.92 -6.77 16.28
CA LEU A 79 -2.47 -6.80 16.04
C LEU A 79 -2.05 -5.80 14.94
N PHE A 80 -2.95 -5.49 14.00
CA PHE A 80 -2.74 -4.43 13.00
C PHE A 80 -2.57 -3.06 13.63
N GLN A 81 -3.33 -2.76 14.68
CA GLN A 81 -3.17 -1.50 15.38
C GLN A 81 -1.81 -1.43 16.09
N CYS A 82 -1.34 -2.51 16.72
CA CYS A 82 -0.04 -2.53 17.41
C CYS A 82 1.18 -2.51 16.45
N LYS A 83 1.16 -3.34 15.39
CA LYS A 83 2.26 -3.39 14.41
C LYS A 83 2.34 -2.11 13.58
N ASN A 84 1.20 -1.55 13.15
CA ASN A 84 1.20 -0.32 12.37
C ASN A 84 1.50 0.91 13.22
N ALA A 85 1.04 0.98 14.49
CA ALA A 85 1.45 2.06 15.39
C ALA A 85 2.97 2.05 15.65
N SER A 86 3.57 0.86 15.80
CA SER A 86 5.02 0.72 15.99
C SER A 86 5.81 1.05 14.72
N LEU A 87 5.32 0.63 13.55
CA LEU A 87 5.91 0.99 12.25
C LEU A 87 5.84 2.49 12.01
N MET A 88 4.68 3.11 12.21
CA MET A 88 4.49 4.56 12.04
C MET A 88 5.35 5.36 13.02
N ARG A 89 5.46 4.90 14.28
CA ARG A 89 6.37 5.49 15.27
C ARG A 89 7.83 5.41 14.83
N SER A 90 8.25 4.27 14.27
CA SER A 90 9.62 4.07 13.80
C SER A 90 9.95 4.94 12.59
N LEU A 91 9.03 4.99 11.60
CA LEU A 91 9.15 5.86 10.43
C LEU A 91 9.23 7.35 10.79
N TRP A 92 8.55 7.76 11.88
CA TRP A 92 8.62 9.12 12.37
C TRP A 92 9.92 9.42 13.14
N SER A 93 10.36 8.50 14.01
CA SER A 93 11.62 8.65 14.75
C SER A 93 12.84 8.82 13.85
N GLU A 94 12.79 8.27 12.63
CA GLU A 94 13.87 8.36 11.64
C GLU A 94 13.86 9.69 10.87
N LYS A 95 12.76 10.45 10.92
CA LYS A 95 12.57 11.76 10.26
C LYS A 95 12.84 12.95 11.19
N THR A 96 12.82 12.76 12.51
CA THR A 96 13.26 13.75 13.49
C THR A 96 14.77 13.63 13.70
N PRO A 97 15.59 14.60 13.26
CA PRO A 97 16.95 14.68 13.74
C PRO A 97 16.87 14.93 15.25
N LEU A 98 17.54 14.10 16.05
CA LEU A 98 17.80 14.37 17.46
C LEU A 98 18.36 15.80 17.55
N SER A 99 17.57 16.69 18.13
CA SER A 99 17.96 18.06 18.48
C SER A 99 18.68 18.03 19.82
#